data_AF-E1A904-F1
#
_entry.id   AF-E1A904-F1
#
_cell.length_a   1.000
_cell.length_b   1.000
_cell.length_c   1.000
_cell.angle_alpha   90.00
_cell.angle_beta   90.00
_cell.angle_gamma   90.00
#
_symmetry.space_group_name_H-M   'P 1'
#
loop_
_entity.id
_entity.type
_entity.pdbx_description
1 polymer ?
#
loop_
_entity_poly.entity_id
_entity_poly.type
_entity_poly.pdbx_seq_one_letter_code
_entity_poly.pdbx_strand_id
1 'polypeptide(L)' 'AEIRSLNRIWHPWERQKVEFFRLSDLWDCYDEWSAYGAGVPIRLSNGESLVQYYVPYLSAIQIFTSRSSLIRL' A
#
# COMPACT_ATOMS: atom_id res chain seq x y z
N ALA A 1 16.55 -26.13 1.46
CA ALA A 1 17.52 -25.39 2.30
C ALA A 1 17.20 -23.88 2.34
N GLU A 2 16.76 -23.28 1.24
CA GLU A 2 16.52 -21.84 1.08
C GLU A 2 15.22 -21.33 1.73
N ILE A 3 14.12 -22.08 1.67
CA ILE A 3 12.82 -21.71 2.29
C ILE A 3 12.93 -21.51 3.82
N ARG A 4 13.81 -22.29 4.48
CA ARG A 4 14.05 -22.18 5.93
C ARG A 4 14.86 -20.92 6.30
N SER A 5 15.72 -20.40 5.40
CA SER A 5 16.45 -19.16 5.67
C SER A 5 15.55 -17.93 5.56
N LEU A 6 14.62 -17.94 4.60
CA LEU A 6 13.57 -16.91 4.47
C LEU A 6 12.73 -16.84 5.74
N ASN A 7 12.35 -18.00 6.30
CA ASN A 7 11.57 -18.08 7.53
C ASN A 7 12.25 -17.34 8.71
N ARG A 8 13.59 -17.36 8.83
CA ARG A 8 14.31 -16.57 9.85
C ARG A 8 14.21 -15.05 9.67
N ILE A 9 14.02 -14.55 8.45
CA ILE A 9 13.83 -13.12 8.18
C ILE A 9 12.40 -12.70 8.54
N TRP A 10 11.43 -13.57 8.27
CA TRP A 10 10.01 -13.34 8.53
C TRP A 10 9.57 -13.64 9.98
N HIS A 11 10.47 -14.20 10.80
CA HIS A 11 10.22 -14.51 12.20
C HIS A 11 11.28 -13.85 13.12
N PRO A 12 11.23 -12.52 13.36
CA PRO A 12 12.15 -11.81 14.25
C PRO A 12 11.82 -11.98 15.75
N TRP A 13 10.85 -12.84 16.07
CA TRP A 13 10.01 -12.85 17.28
C TRP A 13 10.70 -12.88 18.64
N GLU A 14 12.02 -12.94 18.71
CA GLU A 14 12.74 -12.97 19.98
C GLU A 14 13.48 -11.68 20.33
N ARG A 15 13.63 -10.69 19.43
CA ARG A 15 14.56 -9.57 19.71
C ARG A 15 14.10 -8.14 19.46
N GLN A 16 13.07 -7.88 18.64
CA GLN A 16 12.61 -6.49 18.40
C GLN A 16 11.15 -6.45 17.91
N LYS A 17 10.37 -5.48 18.42
CA LYS A 17 9.08 -5.13 17.84
C LYS A 17 9.34 -4.48 16.49
N VAL A 18 9.01 -5.19 15.41
CA VAL A 18 9.14 -4.68 14.03
C VAL A 18 7.80 -4.10 13.61
N GLU A 19 7.80 -2.88 13.08
CA GLU A 19 6.60 -2.33 12.43
C GLU A 19 6.34 -3.11 11.14
N PHE A 20 5.09 -3.51 10.95
CA PHE A 20 4.66 -4.26 9.78
C PHE A 20 3.40 -3.63 9.22
N PHE A 21 3.16 -3.89 7.95
CA PHE A 21 1.93 -3.53 7.26
C PHE A 21 1.31 -4.83 6.75
N ARG A 22 0.09 -5.15 7.20
CA ARG A 22 -0.62 -6.34 6.72
C ARG A 22 -1.30 -6.03 5.41
N LEU A 23 -1.46 -7.07 4.60
CA LEU A 23 -2.25 -6.94 3.38
C LEU A 23 -3.72 -6.58 3.70
N SER A 24 -4.25 -6.97 4.86
CA SER A 24 -5.58 -6.51 5.34
C SER A 24 -5.64 -5.01 5.53
N ASP A 25 -4.58 -4.42 6.11
CA ASP A 25 -4.51 -2.98 6.38
C ASP A 25 -4.56 -2.19 5.04
N LEU A 26 -4.09 -2.79 3.93
CA LEU A 26 -4.26 -2.22 2.58
C LEU A 26 -5.72 -2.23 2.14
N TRP A 27 -6.40 -3.37 2.27
CA TRP A 27 -7.78 -3.53 1.81
C TRP A 27 -8.74 -2.63 2.59
N ASP A 28 -8.49 -2.44 3.88
CA ASP A 28 -9.26 -1.53 4.73
C ASP A 28 -9.20 -0.08 4.20
N CYS A 29 -8.08 0.34 3.58
CA CYS A 29 -7.98 1.66 2.95
C CYS A 29 -8.86 1.82 1.69
N TYR A 30 -9.23 0.72 1.03
CA TYR A 30 -10.04 0.75 -0.20
C TYR A 30 -11.52 0.49 0.07
N ASP A 31 -11.93 0.15 1.30
CA ASP A 31 -13.32 -0.20 1.62
C ASP A 31 -14.29 0.91 1.22
N GLU A 32 -14.07 2.13 1.72
CA GLU A 32 -14.89 3.30 1.40
C GLU A 32 -14.84 3.65 -0.08
N TRP A 33 -13.65 3.68 -0.68
CA TRP A 33 -13.48 4.06 -2.09
C TRP A 33 -14.08 3.03 -3.04
N SER A 34 -14.15 1.76 -2.65
CA SER A 34 -14.79 0.70 -3.44
C SER A 34 -16.33 0.81 -3.42
N ALA A 35 -16.91 1.31 -2.33
CA ALA A 35 -18.35 1.50 -2.19
C ALA A 35 -18.84 2.81 -2.82
N TYR A 36 -18.14 3.92 -2.56
CA TYR A 36 -18.60 5.27 -2.91
C TYR A 36 -17.83 5.92 -4.07
N GLY A 37 -16.71 5.31 -4.49
CA GLY A 37 -15.77 5.91 -5.44
C GLY A 37 -14.83 6.92 -4.77
N ALA A 38 -13.66 7.10 -5.38
CA ALA A 38 -12.68 8.11 -4.99
C ALA A 38 -12.90 9.40 -5.79
N GLY A 39 -13.07 10.52 -5.08
CA GLY A 39 -13.18 11.84 -5.68
C GLY A 39 -11.82 12.37 -6.14
N VAL A 40 -11.71 12.72 -7.41
CA VAL A 40 -10.51 13.29 -8.03
C VAL A 40 -10.82 14.72 -8.45
N PRO A 41 -10.13 15.73 -7.88
CA PRO A 41 -10.30 17.11 -8.31
C PRO A 41 -9.67 17.32 -9.69
N ILE A 42 -10.44 17.89 -10.62
CA ILE A 42 -10.01 18.17 -11.99
C ILE A 42 -10.17 19.66 -12.26
N ARG A 43 -9.14 20.26 -12.86
CA ARG A 43 -9.19 21.63 -13.39
C ARG A 43 -9.47 21.57 -14.89
N LEU A 44 -10.49 22.30 -15.31
CA LEU A 44 -10.87 22.43 -16.70
C LEU A 44 -10.05 23.55 -17.38
N SER A 45 -9.96 23.50 -18.70
CA SER A 45 -9.21 24.47 -19.51
C SER A 45 -9.78 25.88 -19.44
N ASN A 46 -11.07 26.02 -19.12
CA ASN A 46 -11.75 27.29 -18.91
C ASN A 46 -11.51 27.89 -17.50
N GLY A 47 -10.72 27.23 -16.65
CA GLY A 47 -10.41 27.68 -15.30
C GLY A 47 -11.40 27.22 -14.23
N GLU A 48 -12.47 26.51 -14.59
CA GLU A 48 -13.41 25.91 -13.64
C GLU A 48 -12.82 24.65 -12.98
N SER A 49 -13.31 24.32 -11.80
CA SER A 49 -12.94 23.11 -11.06
C SER A 49 -14.17 22.23 -10.80
N LEU A 50 -14.02 20.93 -10.99
CA LEU A 50 -15.00 19.93 -10.58
C LEU A 50 -14.33 18.77 -9.84
N VAL A 51 -15.14 17.95 -9.18
CA VAL A 51 -14.71 16.67 -8.60
C VAL A 51 -15.34 15.55 -9.40
N GLN A 52 -14.51 14.62 -9.89
CA GLN A 52 -14.97 13.43 -10.59
C GLN A 52 -14.75 12.19 -9.74
N TYR A 53 -15.79 11.38 -9.57
CA TYR A 53 -15.73 10.17 -8.76
C TYR A 53 -15.45 8.95 -9.64
N TYR A 54 -14.45 8.17 -9.25
CA TYR A 54 -14.06 6.93 -9.93
C TYR A 54 -14.00 5.79 -8.94
N VAL A 55 -14.53 4.63 -9.31
CA VAL A 55 -14.40 3.40 -8.50
C VAL A 55 -13.07 2.74 -8.84
N PRO A 56 -12.11 2.63 -7.89
CA PRO A 56 -10.86 1.92 -8.12
C PRO A 56 -11.10 0.42 -8.07
N TYR A 57 -10.80 -0.29 -9.16
CA TYR A 57 -10.80 -1.76 -9.20
C TYR A 57 -9.37 -2.27 -9.12
N LEU A 58 -9.07 -3.15 -8.16
CA LEU A 58 -7.76 -3.78 -8.09
C LEU A 58 -7.68 -4.95 -9.08
N SER A 59 -6.85 -4.82 -10.10
CA SER A 59 -6.58 -5.89 -11.07
C SER A 59 -5.39 -6.75 -10.67
N ALA A 60 -4.34 -6.15 -10.10
CA ALA A 60 -3.14 -6.83 -9.64
C ALA A 60 -2.43 -6.00 -8.54
N ILE A 61 -1.68 -6.69 -7.68
CA ILE A 61 -0.80 -6.07 -6.68
C ILE A 61 0.62 -6.62 -6.85
N GLN A 62 1.60 -5.73 -6.86
CA GLN A 62 3.01 -6.11 -6.85
C GLN A 62 3.70 -5.47 -5.65
N ILE A 63 4.33 -6.30 -4.82
CA ILE A 63 5.00 -5.88 -3.61
C ILE A 63 6.51 -5.97 -3.85
N PHE A 64 7.19 -4.83 -3.71
CA PHE A 64 8.64 -4.75 -3.78
C PHE A 64 9.20 -4.53 -2.39
N THR A 65 10.18 -5.34 -1.99
CA THR A 65 10.97 -5.10 -0.79
C THR A 65 12.33 -4.57 -1.21
N SER A 66 12.66 -3.34 -0.82
CA SER A 66 14.04 -2.85 -0.93
C SER A 66 14.82 -3.30 0.30
N ARG A 67 16.02 -3.87 0.10
CA ARG A 67 17.00 -3.99 1.18
C ARG A 67 17.58 -2.61 1.44
N SER A 68 16.94 -1.81 2.28
CA SER A 68 17.62 -0.67 2.89
C SER A 68 18.63 -1.20 3.90
N SER A 69 19.82 -1.56 3.43
CA SER A 69 21.02 -1.29 4.21
C SER A 69 21.48 0.12 3.78
N LEU A 70 21.26 1.11 4.65
CA LEU A 70 21.66 2.53 4.55
C LEU A 70 20.56 3.52 4.12
N ILE A 71 19.65 3.87 5.04
CA ILE A 71 19.33 5.28 5.26
C ILE A 71 19.87 5.63 6.64
N ARG A 72 21.18 5.91 6.69
CA ARG A 72 21.72 6.83 7.69
C ARG A 72 21.45 8.22 7.13
N LEU A 73 20.45 8.88 7.69
CA LEU A 73 20.42 10.34 7.80
C LEU A 73 20.80 10.66 9.24
#